data_AF-A0A932MXY4-F1
#
_entry.id   AF-A0A932MXY4-F1
#
_cell.length_a   1.000
_cell.length_b   1.000
_cell.length_c   1.000
_cell.angle_alpha   90.00
_cell.angle_beta   90.00
_cell.angle_gamma   90.00
#
_symmetry.space_group_name_H-M   'P 1'
#
loop_
_entity.id
_entity.type
_entity.pdbx_description
1 polymer ?
#
loop_
_entity_poly.entity_id
_entity_poly.type
_entity_poly.pdbx_seq_one_letter_code
_entity_poly.pdbx_strand_id
1 'polypeptide(L)'
;MRSGSSSAQVIGWRVRGLWYFLNEGRMQPYALVGGGQEILINGKKQCPVDAKGKTIPSSTCASVKSPDLDKGLEAGVGVRFLLTHRLALRATALLLLADGRPGVKAWGTNIEGEVGATWGFGGTPEDTDKDGIPDDSDRCIEKAEDKDGFQDADGCPDEDNDGDGILDDADKCRDQPEDMDKFEDGDGCPELDNDKDGVPDASDKCPDKQETKNGWQDEDGCPDVADSDGDGLPNDMDKCPSQKEDKDGFQDFDGCPDPDNDGDGVLDAQDKCADKPETKNGFQDEDGC
;
A
#
# COMPACT_ATOMS: atom_id res chain seq x y z
N MET A 1 71.78 -19.28 14.23
CA MET A 1 71.00 -20.18 13.34
C MET A 1 69.55 -19.72 13.38
N ARG A 2 68.97 -19.36 12.22
CA ARG A 2 67.57 -18.94 12.11
C ARG A 2 66.66 -20.12 12.47
N SER A 3 65.83 -19.97 13.49
CA SER A 3 64.70 -20.85 13.77
C SER A 3 63.72 -20.75 12.61
N GLY A 4 63.75 -21.74 11.71
CA GLY A 4 62.77 -21.84 10.63
C GLY A 4 61.46 -22.34 11.21
N SER A 5 60.55 -21.42 11.55
CA SER A 5 59.14 -21.73 11.79
C SER A 5 58.62 -22.52 10.59
N SER A 6 58.29 -23.79 10.82
CA SER A 6 57.85 -24.70 9.77
C SER A 6 56.35 -24.87 9.94
N SER A 7 55.57 -24.23 9.08
CA SER A 7 54.12 -24.34 9.07
C SER A 7 53.72 -25.77 8.65
N ALA A 8 53.09 -26.52 9.55
CA ALA A 8 52.45 -27.78 9.22
C ALA A 8 51.05 -27.49 8.67
N GLN A 9 50.66 -28.21 7.61
CA GLN A 9 49.30 -28.16 7.05
C GLN A 9 48.48 -29.33 7.59
N VAL A 10 47.27 -29.06 8.03
CA VAL A 10 46.29 -30.04 8.55
C VAL A 10 45.07 -30.02 7.62
N ILE A 11 44.55 -31.19 7.28
CA ILE A 11 43.18 -31.33 6.76
C ILE A 11 42.36 -32.10 7.80
N GLY A 12 41.27 -31.49 8.22
CA GLY A 12 40.31 -32.10 9.14
C GLY A 12 38.94 -32.30 8.51
N TRP A 13 38.22 -33.30 8.99
CA TRP A 13 36.79 -33.46 8.74
C TRP A 13 36.07 -33.70 10.07
N ARG A 14 34.80 -33.29 10.14
CA ARG A 14 33.90 -33.49 11.28
C ARG A 14 32.54 -33.95 10.75
N VAL A 15 31.91 -34.88 11.45
CA VAL A 15 30.52 -35.32 11.21
C VAL A 15 29.74 -35.09 12.49
N ARG A 16 28.61 -34.39 12.39
CA ARG A 16 27.78 -33.97 13.53
C ARG A 16 26.33 -34.38 13.32
N GLY A 17 25.72 -34.97 14.35
CA GLY A 17 24.26 -35.04 14.47
C GLY A 17 23.76 -33.81 15.22
N LEU A 18 22.73 -33.13 14.70
CA LEU A 18 22.08 -32.01 15.36
C LEU A 18 20.66 -32.40 15.76
N TRP A 19 20.28 -32.06 17.00
CA TRP A 19 18.92 -32.20 17.51
C TRP A 19 18.39 -30.84 17.93
N TYR A 20 17.32 -30.38 17.26
CA TYR A 20 16.61 -29.16 17.60
C TYR A 20 15.49 -29.46 18.59
N PHE A 21 15.36 -28.63 19.63
CA PHE A 21 14.40 -28.83 20.71
C PHE A 21 13.11 -28.03 20.53
N LEU A 22 13.20 -26.87 19.87
CA LEU A 22 12.07 -26.00 19.53
C LEU A 22 12.24 -25.60 18.07
N ASN A 23 11.24 -25.94 17.26
CA ASN A 23 11.23 -25.62 15.82
C ASN A 23 10.34 -24.42 15.50
N GLU A 24 9.53 -23.97 16.47
CA GLU A 24 8.63 -22.84 16.34
C GLU A 24 9.39 -21.51 16.60
N GLY A 25 9.21 -20.55 15.71
CA GLY A 25 9.82 -19.23 15.80
C GLY A 25 11.27 -19.13 15.27
N ARG A 26 11.83 -17.92 15.30
CA ARG A 26 13.13 -17.59 14.68
C ARG A 26 14.34 -18.13 15.45
N MET A 27 14.20 -18.47 16.74
CA MET A 27 15.28 -19.00 17.58
C MET A 27 15.13 -20.49 17.80
N GLN A 28 16.03 -21.28 17.21
CA GLN A 28 16.01 -22.73 17.28
C GLN A 28 17.22 -23.22 18.09
N PRO A 29 17.06 -23.51 19.40
CA PRO A 29 18.11 -24.11 20.21
C PRO A 29 18.34 -25.57 19.80
N TYR A 30 19.60 -25.98 19.77
CA TYR A 30 19.99 -27.34 19.43
C TYR A 30 21.13 -27.87 20.30
N ALA A 31 21.19 -29.19 20.42
CA ALA A 31 22.38 -29.90 20.86
C ALA A 31 23.01 -30.59 19.65
N LEU A 32 24.33 -30.76 19.72
CA LEU A 32 25.07 -31.55 18.75
C LEU A 32 25.99 -32.53 19.45
N VAL A 33 26.14 -33.69 18.82
CA VAL A 33 27.22 -34.63 19.13
C VAL A 33 27.83 -35.04 17.81
N GLY A 34 29.16 -35.00 17.76
CA GLY A 34 29.89 -35.31 16.56
C GLY A 34 31.24 -35.89 16.86
N GLY A 35 31.95 -36.20 15.80
CA GLY A 35 33.34 -36.52 15.91
C GLY A 35 34.01 -36.34 14.57
N GLY A 36 35.32 -36.33 14.60
CA GLY A 36 36.07 -36.30 13.37
C GLY A 36 37.55 -36.47 13.59
N GLN A 37 38.28 -36.19 12.54
CA GLN A 37 39.68 -36.54 12.45
C GLN A 37 40.42 -35.47 11.70
N GLU A 38 41.58 -35.12 12.25
CA GLU A 38 42.56 -34.26 11.60
C GLU A 38 43.73 -35.09 11.11
N ILE A 39 44.21 -34.76 9.91
CA ILE A 39 45.31 -35.41 9.23
C ILE A 39 46.35 -34.34 8.88
N LEU A 40 47.56 -34.51 9.40
CA LEU A 40 48.71 -33.69 9.02
C LEU A 40 49.22 -34.11 7.64
N ILE A 41 49.28 -33.16 6.71
CA ILE A 41 49.67 -33.43 5.31
C ILE A 41 51.16 -33.19 5.07
N ASN A 42 51.86 -32.46 5.94
CA ASN A 42 53.29 -32.15 5.76
C ASN A 42 54.08 -32.13 7.09
N GLY A 43 54.07 -33.24 7.84
CA GLY A 43 54.98 -33.43 8.97
C GLY A 43 56.42 -33.68 8.50
N LYS A 44 57.40 -32.89 8.95
CA LYS A 44 58.82 -33.13 8.61
C LYS A 44 59.26 -34.53 9.09
N LYS A 45 60.02 -35.26 8.26
CA LYS A 45 60.76 -36.46 8.69
C LYS A 45 61.71 -36.07 9.84
N GLN A 46 61.48 -36.60 11.04
CA GLN A 46 62.46 -36.50 12.12
C GLN A 46 63.57 -37.52 11.89
N CYS A 47 64.78 -37.03 11.67
CA CYS A 47 65.98 -37.87 11.60
C CYS A 47 66.68 -37.85 12.97
N PRO A 48 67.21 -38.99 13.45
CA PRO A 48 67.95 -39.03 14.70
C PRO A 48 69.20 -38.12 14.63
N VAL A 49 69.47 -37.43 15.74
CA VAL A 49 70.69 -36.65 15.96
C VAL A 49 71.65 -37.45 16.84
N ASP A 50 72.96 -37.31 16.62
CA ASP A 50 73.95 -37.89 17.52
C ASP A 50 73.95 -37.19 18.90
N ALA A 51 74.69 -37.74 19.87
CA ALA A 51 74.82 -37.18 21.22
C ALA A 51 75.42 -35.76 21.27
N LYS A 52 75.87 -35.21 20.12
CA LYS A 52 76.39 -33.86 19.94
C LYS A 52 75.44 -32.96 19.14
N GLY A 53 74.22 -33.43 18.86
CA GLY A 53 73.17 -32.67 18.18
C GLY A 53 73.32 -32.58 16.65
N LYS A 54 74.17 -33.40 16.02
CA LYS A 54 74.37 -33.40 14.57
C LYS A 54 73.46 -34.43 13.89
N THR A 55 72.73 -34.02 12.87
CA THR A 55 71.83 -34.89 12.08
C THR A 55 72.61 -35.99 11.34
N ILE A 56 72.19 -37.23 11.54
CA ILE A 56 72.78 -38.43 10.91
C ILE A 56 72.29 -38.54 9.46
N PRO A 57 73.12 -38.99 8.48
CA PRO A 57 72.75 -39.06 7.06
C PRO A 57 71.51 -39.93 6.75
N SER A 58 70.79 -39.48 5.72
CA SER A 58 69.42 -39.84 5.29
C SER A 58 69.06 -41.34 5.20
N SER A 59 70.04 -42.25 5.08
CA SER A 59 69.78 -43.69 4.90
C SER A 59 69.19 -44.40 6.13
N THR A 60 69.17 -43.73 7.29
CA THR A 60 68.56 -44.23 8.55
C THR A 60 67.33 -43.45 8.99
N CYS A 61 66.87 -42.46 8.21
CA CYS A 61 65.63 -41.76 8.52
C CYS A 61 64.44 -42.68 8.18
N ALA A 62 63.87 -43.33 9.18
CA ALA A 62 62.59 -43.99 9.03
C ALA A 62 61.54 -42.96 8.59
N SER A 63 60.72 -43.29 7.59
CA SER A 63 59.46 -42.58 7.40
C SER A 63 58.68 -42.76 8.70
N VAL A 64 58.61 -41.71 9.51
CA VAL A 64 57.59 -41.64 10.54
C VAL A 64 56.29 -41.74 9.76
N LYS A 65 55.63 -42.91 9.80
CA LYS A 65 54.19 -42.97 9.55
C LYS A 65 53.63 -42.03 10.60
N SER A 66 53.28 -40.81 10.22
CA SER A 66 52.64 -39.85 11.10
C SER A 66 51.38 -40.53 11.67
N PRO A 67 51.38 -40.96 12.94
CA PRO A 67 50.20 -41.51 13.56
C PRO A 67 49.59 -40.44 14.45
N ASP A 68 49.43 -39.23 13.92
CA ASP A 68 48.75 -38.16 14.66
C ASP A 68 47.34 -38.12 14.10
N LEU A 69 46.59 -39.11 14.57
CA LEU A 69 45.20 -39.34 14.28
C LEU A 69 44.42 -38.74 15.44
N ASP A 70 44.28 -37.41 15.48
CA ASP A 70 43.50 -36.74 16.51
C ASP A 70 42.02 -37.07 16.25
N LYS A 71 41.55 -38.19 16.81
CA LYS A 71 40.13 -38.54 16.87
C LYS A 71 39.53 -37.69 17.97
N GLY A 72 38.81 -36.64 17.59
CA GLY A 72 38.07 -35.80 18.51
C GLY A 72 36.63 -36.28 18.59
N LEU A 73 36.15 -36.54 19.80
CA LEU A 73 34.72 -36.54 20.10
C LEU A 73 34.33 -35.11 20.49
N GLU A 74 33.21 -34.62 19.98
CA GLU A 74 32.73 -33.28 20.27
C GLU A 74 31.27 -33.32 20.71
N ALA A 75 30.94 -32.57 21.75
CA ALA A 75 29.57 -32.38 22.22
C ALA A 75 29.33 -30.90 22.43
N GLY A 76 28.20 -30.38 21.97
CA GLY A 76 27.97 -28.95 22.00
C GLY A 76 26.50 -28.58 22.10
N VAL A 77 26.27 -27.33 22.44
CA VAL A 77 24.97 -26.69 22.43
C VAL A 77 25.07 -25.43 21.58
N GLY A 78 24.00 -25.11 20.87
CA GLY A 78 23.98 -23.94 20.02
C GLY A 78 22.59 -23.37 19.83
N VAL A 79 22.56 -22.20 19.22
CA VAL A 79 21.35 -21.54 18.76
C VAL A 79 21.48 -21.26 17.29
N ARG A 80 20.42 -21.57 16.53
CA ARG A 80 20.24 -21.14 15.15
C ARG A 80 19.20 -20.03 15.12
N PHE A 81 19.56 -18.88 14.57
CA PHE A 81 18.66 -17.74 14.39
C PHE A 81 18.30 -17.58 12.91
N LEU A 82 17.03 -17.76 12.55
CA LEU A 82 16.53 -17.59 11.18
C LEU A 82 16.44 -16.09 10.85
N LEU A 83 17.20 -15.66 9.85
CA LEU A 83 17.10 -14.32 9.26
C LEU A 83 16.04 -14.28 8.16
N THR A 84 15.96 -15.35 7.37
CA THR A 84 14.92 -15.60 6.34
C THR A 84 14.57 -17.09 6.33
N HIS A 85 13.64 -17.52 5.47
CA HIS A 85 13.33 -18.95 5.27
C HIS A 85 14.54 -19.77 4.74
N ARG A 86 15.59 -19.11 4.20
CA ARG A 86 16.82 -19.77 3.73
C ARG A 86 18.06 -19.43 4.55
N LEU A 87 18.18 -18.20 5.05
CA LEU A 87 19.37 -17.73 5.73
C LEU A 87 19.21 -17.81 7.24
N ALA A 88 20.20 -18.39 7.91
CA ALA A 88 20.28 -18.41 9.37
C ALA A 88 21.70 -18.11 9.86
N LEU A 89 21.81 -17.50 11.04
CA LEU A 89 23.05 -17.44 11.80
C LEU A 89 23.07 -18.57 12.84
N ARG A 90 24.26 -19.03 13.20
CA ARG A 90 24.48 -20.04 14.24
C ARG A 90 25.57 -19.59 15.18
N ALA A 91 25.37 -19.87 16.45
CA ALA A 91 26.39 -19.78 17.48
C ALA A 91 26.39 -21.10 18.26
N THR A 92 27.56 -21.74 18.37
CA THR A 92 27.73 -23.04 19.03
C THR A 92 28.84 -22.94 20.07
N ALA A 93 28.58 -23.44 21.27
CA ALA A 93 29.61 -23.76 22.25
C ALA A 93 29.89 -25.26 22.19
N LEU A 94 31.15 -25.63 21.99
CA LEU A 94 31.60 -26.99 21.76
C LEU A 94 32.60 -27.41 22.83
N LEU A 95 32.36 -28.58 23.43
CA LEU A 95 33.34 -29.28 24.24
C LEU A 95 34.06 -30.30 23.35
N LEU A 96 35.37 -30.11 23.16
CA LEU A 96 36.23 -31.07 22.49
C LEU A 96 36.84 -32.05 23.50
N LEU A 97 36.61 -33.32 23.25
CA LEU A 97 37.18 -34.47 23.94
C LEU A 97 38.15 -35.13 22.96
N ALA A 98 39.39 -34.66 22.92
CA ALA A 98 40.45 -35.23 22.08
C ALA A 98 41.23 -36.30 22.84
N ASP A 99 41.59 -37.38 22.14
CA ASP A 99 42.64 -38.29 22.62
C ASP A 99 43.98 -37.53 22.62
N GLY A 100 44.75 -37.64 23.70
CA GLY A 100 45.97 -36.87 23.87
C GLY A 100 47.04 -37.23 22.83
N ARG A 101 47.86 -36.26 22.43
CA ARG A 101 49.03 -36.49 21.55
C ARG A 101 49.87 -37.67 22.07
N PRO A 102 50.49 -38.50 21.20
CA PRO A 102 51.32 -39.62 21.65
C PRO A 102 52.39 -39.17 22.64
N GLY A 103 52.32 -39.65 23.89
CA GLY A 103 53.25 -39.30 24.97
C GLY A 103 52.67 -38.40 26.07
N VAL A 104 51.44 -37.92 25.96
CA VAL A 104 50.76 -37.15 27.01
C VAL A 104 49.50 -37.91 27.46
N LYS A 105 49.54 -38.54 28.64
CA LYS A 105 48.35 -39.15 29.28
C LYS A 105 47.45 -38.08 29.91
N ALA A 106 46.91 -37.18 29.10
CA ALA A 106 45.90 -36.23 29.56
C ALA A 106 44.86 -36.03 28.47
N TRP A 107 43.59 -36.27 28.82
CA TRP A 107 42.45 -35.83 28.03
C TRP A 107 42.46 -34.30 28.09
N GLY A 108 42.82 -33.65 27.00
CA GLY A 108 42.72 -32.19 26.91
C GLY A 108 41.26 -31.82 26.68
N THR A 109 40.57 -31.31 27.69
CA THR A 109 39.24 -30.72 27.53
C THR A 109 39.40 -29.28 27.05
N ASN A 110 38.98 -28.99 25.82
CA ASN A 110 38.94 -27.62 25.30
C ASN A 110 37.50 -27.20 25.06
N ILE A 111 37.20 -25.93 25.33
CA ILE A 111 35.93 -25.31 24.96
C ILE A 111 36.20 -24.42 23.76
N GLU A 112 35.46 -24.65 22.68
CA GLU A 112 35.52 -23.85 21.46
C GLU A 112 34.18 -23.16 21.22
N GLY A 113 34.25 -21.93 20.69
CA GLY A 113 33.08 -21.18 20.24
C GLY A 113 33.09 -21.11 18.72
N GLU A 114 32.00 -21.52 18.09
CA GLU A 114 31.81 -21.40 16.64
C GLU A 114 30.68 -20.43 16.34
N VAL A 115 30.91 -19.54 15.37
CA VAL A 115 29.87 -18.73 14.75
C VAL A 115 29.86 -19.01 13.25
N GLY A 116 28.67 -19.09 12.65
CA GLY A 116 28.56 -19.40 11.23
C GLY A 116 27.22 -18.96 10.65
N ALA A 117 27.14 -18.98 9.33
CA ALA A 117 25.90 -18.79 8.58
C ALA A 117 25.49 -20.10 7.92
N THR A 118 24.19 -20.34 7.81
CA THR A 118 23.61 -21.46 7.08
C THR A 118 22.70 -20.93 5.99
N TRP A 119 22.88 -21.43 4.78
CA TRP A 119 21.95 -21.23 3.67
C TRP A 119 21.24 -22.55 3.38
N GLY A 120 19.92 -22.57 3.55
CA GLY A 120 19.06 -23.69 3.18
C GLY A 120 18.83 -23.73 1.68
N PHE A 121 19.07 -24.89 1.08
CA PHE A 121 18.67 -25.20 -0.29
C PHE A 121 17.41 -26.06 -0.23
N GLY A 122 16.31 -25.60 -0.84
CA GLY A 122 15.01 -26.26 -0.77
C GLY A 122 14.18 -25.85 0.46
N GLY A 123 12.85 -25.94 0.31
CA GLY A 123 11.84 -25.42 1.26
C GLY A 123 11.23 -24.13 0.74
N THR A 124 10.05 -24.22 0.13
CA THR A 124 9.13 -23.08 0.05
C THR A 124 8.43 -22.98 1.41
N PRO A 125 8.17 -21.76 1.93
CA PRO A 125 7.19 -21.60 2.99
C PRO A 125 5.88 -22.32 2.65
N GLU A 126 5.15 -22.74 3.68
CA GLU A 126 3.79 -23.25 3.50
C GLU A 126 2.91 -22.10 2.98
N ASP A 127 2.01 -22.44 2.08
CA ASP A 127 1.16 -21.53 1.30
C ASP A 127 -0.08 -22.36 0.97
N THR A 128 -1.04 -22.28 1.89
CA THR A 128 -2.17 -23.21 2.02
C THR A 128 -3.16 -23.07 0.87
N ASP A 129 -3.49 -21.84 0.49
CA ASP A 129 -4.40 -21.54 -0.62
C ASP A 129 -3.70 -21.29 -1.97
N LYS A 130 -2.36 -21.16 -1.97
CA LYS A 130 -1.50 -21.04 -3.15
C LYS A 130 -1.65 -19.72 -3.88
N ASP A 131 -1.98 -18.66 -3.17
CA ASP A 131 -1.95 -17.32 -3.71
C ASP A 131 -0.51 -16.75 -3.82
N GLY A 132 0.49 -17.42 -3.24
CA GLY A 132 1.89 -17.01 -3.30
C GLY A 132 2.35 -16.15 -2.13
N ILE A 133 1.49 -15.91 -1.15
CA ILE A 133 1.80 -15.30 0.13
C ILE A 133 1.95 -16.44 1.15
N PRO A 134 3.09 -16.56 1.83
CA PRO A 134 3.28 -17.60 2.84
C PRO A 134 2.27 -17.51 3.99
N ASP A 135 1.84 -18.65 4.54
CA ASP A 135 0.92 -18.75 5.69
C ASP A 135 1.36 -17.92 6.92
N ASP A 136 2.66 -17.63 7.06
CA ASP A 136 3.19 -16.81 8.17
C ASP A 136 3.04 -15.29 7.97
N SER A 137 2.66 -14.89 6.76
CA SER A 137 2.50 -13.52 6.28
C SER A 137 1.10 -13.26 5.71
N ASP A 138 0.33 -14.32 5.47
CA ASP A 138 -1.03 -14.33 4.95
C ASP A 138 -2.05 -14.23 6.11
N ARG A 139 -2.98 -13.28 6.01
CA ARG A 139 -4.06 -13.07 6.99
C ARG A 139 -5.24 -13.99 6.78
N CYS A 140 -5.38 -14.56 5.58
CA CYS A 140 -6.53 -15.32 5.12
C CYS A 140 -6.25 -16.75 4.66
N ILE A 141 -5.06 -17.34 4.88
CA ILE A 141 -4.63 -18.77 4.86
C ILE A 141 -5.42 -19.78 4.00
N GLU A 142 -6.74 -19.91 4.18
CA GLU A 142 -7.62 -20.79 3.42
C GLU A 142 -8.26 -20.14 2.17
N LYS A 143 -8.10 -18.82 1.98
CA LYS A 143 -8.74 -18.04 0.92
C LYS A 143 -7.69 -17.24 0.15
N ALA A 144 -7.45 -17.68 -1.08
CA ALA A 144 -6.50 -17.03 -1.96
C ALA A 144 -6.89 -15.58 -2.26
N GLU A 145 -5.90 -14.70 -2.17
CA GLU A 145 -5.89 -13.33 -2.70
C GLU A 145 -6.33 -13.26 -4.18
N ASP A 146 -7.13 -12.26 -4.55
CA ASP A 146 -7.68 -12.08 -5.90
C ASP A 146 -6.79 -11.22 -6.84
N LYS A 147 -5.72 -10.61 -6.33
CA LYS A 147 -4.59 -10.01 -7.09
C LYS A 147 -5.02 -9.03 -8.18
N ASP A 148 -5.63 -7.96 -7.74
CA ASP A 148 -6.13 -6.88 -8.55
C ASP A 148 -5.32 -5.58 -8.43
N GLY A 149 -4.38 -5.52 -7.49
CA GLY A 149 -3.59 -4.33 -7.17
C GLY A 149 -4.10 -3.54 -5.96
N PHE A 150 -5.15 -4.01 -5.29
CA PHE A 150 -5.69 -3.45 -4.06
C PHE A 150 -5.36 -4.38 -2.89
N GLN A 151 -4.57 -3.88 -1.94
CA GLN A 151 -4.17 -4.60 -0.73
C GLN A 151 -3.61 -6.04 -0.87
N ASP A 152 -3.24 -6.48 -2.09
CA ASP A 152 -2.54 -7.71 -2.51
C ASP A 152 -1.45 -8.30 -1.57
N ALA A 153 -0.93 -7.51 -0.63
CA ALA A 153 0.17 -7.89 0.25
C ALA A 153 -0.28 -8.54 1.56
N ASP A 154 -1.57 -8.52 1.88
CA ASP A 154 -2.09 -9.01 3.16
C ASP A 154 -2.67 -10.44 3.08
N GLY A 155 -2.91 -10.94 1.87
CA GLY A 155 -3.33 -12.31 1.57
C GLY A 155 -4.82 -12.56 1.69
N CYS A 156 -5.61 -11.51 1.94
CA CYS A 156 -7.05 -11.61 1.96
C CYS A 156 -7.66 -11.07 0.67
N PRO A 157 -8.54 -11.84 0.00
CA PRO A 157 -9.26 -11.31 -1.14
C PRO A 157 -10.19 -10.17 -0.71
N ASP A 158 -10.16 -9.08 -1.46
CA ASP A 158 -11.02 -7.92 -1.31
C ASP A 158 -12.06 -7.95 -2.44
N GLU A 159 -13.29 -8.38 -2.13
CA GLU A 159 -14.35 -8.56 -3.15
C GLU A 159 -15.09 -7.25 -3.49
N ASP A 160 -14.81 -6.16 -2.77
CA ASP A 160 -15.44 -4.83 -2.83
C ASP A 160 -14.42 -3.80 -2.30
N ASN A 161 -13.62 -3.26 -3.22
CA ASN A 161 -12.43 -2.46 -2.90
C ASN A 161 -12.74 -1.09 -2.30
N ASP A 162 -13.76 -0.41 -2.80
CA ASP A 162 -14.15 0.92 -2.31
C ASP A 162 -15.22 0.89 -1.20
N GLY A 163 -15.85 -0.27 -0.99
CA GLY A 163 -16.76 -0.52 0.12
C GLY A 163 -18.13 0.11 -0.06
N ASP A 164 -18.56 0.35 -1.30
CA ASP A 164 -19.89 0.89 -1.61
C ASP A 164 -21.01 -0.18 -1.58
N GLY A 165 -20.63 -1.47 -1.53
CA GLY A 165 -21.52 -2.61 -1.46
C GLY A 165 -21.80 -3.30 -2.82
N ILE A 166 -21.18 -2.83 -3.90
CA ILE A 166 -21.16 -3.48 -5.21
C ILE A 166 -19.83 -4.24 -5.31
N LEU A 167 -19.91 -5.52 -5.66
CA LEU A 167 -18.70 -6.33 -5.79
C LEU A 167 -17.90 -5.89 -7.02
N ASP A 168 -16.58 -5.97 -6.94
CA ASP A 168 -15.65 -5.55 -7.99
C ASP A 168 -15.93 -6.15 -9.39
N ASP A 169 -16.46 -7.38 -9.44
CA ASP A 169 -16.84 -8.05 -10.69
C ASP A 169 -18.05 -7.41 -11.39
N ALA A 170 -18.89 -6.69 -10.62
CA ALA A 170 -20.09 -5.99 -11.06
C ALA A 170 -19.93 -4.47 -11.09
N ASP A 171 -18.91 -3.95 -10.41
CA ASP A 171 -18.59 -2.53 -10.31
C ASP A 171 -17.72 -2.05 -11.49
N LYS A 172 -18.16 -0.96 -12.14
CA LYS A 172 -17.39 -0.34 -13.22
C LYS A 172 -16.26 0.55 -12.71
N CYS A 173 -16.34 1.01 -11.47
CA CYS A 173 -15.46 2.00 -10.86
C CYS A 173 -14.63 1.52 -9.69
N ARG A 174 -14.75 0.27 -9.20
CA ARG A 174 -13.89 -0.54 -8.30
C ARG A 174 -13.20 0.17 -7.12
N ASP A 175 -12.40 1.18 -7.41
CA ASP A 175 -11.65 1.97 -6.44
C ASP A 175 -12.32 3.33 -6.10
N GLN A 176 -13.57 3.55 -6.53
CA GLN A 176 -14.29 4.82 -6.38
C GLN A 176 -15.74 4.57 -5.98
N PRO A 177 -16.10 4.86 -4.71
CA PRO A 177 -17.40 4.47 -4.19
C PRO A 177 -18.53 5.25 -4.84
N GLU A 178 -19.62 4.56 -5.15
CA GLU A 178 -20.91 5.10 -5.54
C GLU A 178 -21.44 6.19 -4.58
N ASP A 179 -22.09 7.25 -5.09
CA ASP A 179 -22.62 8.36 -4.29
C ASP A 179 -24.11 8.26 -3.94
N MET A 180 -24.78 7.18 -4.37
CA MET A 180 -26.07 6.67 -3.86
C MET A 180 -27.16 7.77 -3.81
N ASP A 181 -27.35 8.48 -4.91
CA ASP A 181 -28.25 9.62 -5.02
C ASP A 181 -29.55 9.30 -5.80
N LYS A 182 -29.69 8.06 -6.29
CA LYS A 182 -30.78 7.51 -7.14
C LYS A 182 -30.63 7.78 -8.63
N PHE A 183 -29.51 8.36 -9.05
CA PHE A 183 -29.11 8.43 -10.43
C PHE A 183 -28.07 7.33 -10.68
N GLU A 184 -28.31 6.49 -11.68
CA GLU A 184 -27.39 5.42 -12.15
C GLU A 184 -26.70 4.49 -11.10
N ASP A 185 -27.09 4.50 -9.80
CA ASP A 185 -26.55 3.74 -8.62
C ASP A 185 -26.22 2.23 -8.80
N GLY A 186 -26.65 1.62 -9.90
CA GLY A 186 -26.50 0.19 -10.15
C GLY A 186 -25.19 -0.21 -10.82
N ASP A 187 -24.33 0.74 -11.18
CA ASP A 187 -23.09 0.46 -11.89
C ASP A 187 -21.80 0.69 -11.09
N GLY A 188 -21.92 1.25 -9.88
CA GLY A 188 -20.84 1.45 -8.91
C GLY A 188 -19.96 2.65 -9.20
N CYS A 189 -20.35 3.50 -10.14
CA CYS A 189 -19.60 4.71 -10.46
C CYS A 189 -20.30 5.94 -9.89
N PRO A 190 -19.62 6.80 -9.11
CA PRO A 190 -20.21 8.04 -8.67
C PRO A 190 -20.44 8.99 -9.86
N GLU A 191 -21.66 9.50 -9.98
CA GLU A 191 -22.02 10.55 -10.92
C GLU A 191 -22.02 11.91 -10.23
N LEU A 192 -20.95 12.69 -10.44
CA LEU A 192 -20.80 14.00 -9.77
C LEU A 192 -21.53 15.17 -10.46
N ASP A 193 -22.17 14.90 -11.61
CA ASP A 193 -22.94 15.83 -12.45
C ASP A 193 -23.89 14.98 -13.32
N ASN A 194 -25.05 14.68 -12.77
CA ASN A 194 -26.02 13.72 -13.30
C ASN A 194 -26.56 14.11 -14.69
N ASP A 195 -26.92 15.38 -14.87
CA ASP A 195 -27.49 15.88 -16.12
C ASP A 195 -26.46 16.41 -17.14
N LYS A 196 -25.20 16.51 -16.71
CA LYS A 196 -24.02 16.83 -17.53
C LYS A 196 -24.10 18.24 -18.10
N ASP A 197 -24.60 19.19 -17.33
CA ASP A 197 -24.63 20.61 -17.70
C ASP A 197 -23.34 21.37 -17.33
N GLY A 198 -22.52 20.78 -16.45
CA GLY A 198 -21.26 21.31 -15.94
C GLY A 198 -21.33 21.93 -14.54
N VAL A 199 -22.47 21.94 -13.88
CA VAL A 199 -22.67 22.28 -12.47
C VAL A 199 -22.70 20.96 -11.67
N PRO A 200 -21.80 20.76 -10.69
CA PRO A 200 -21.81 19.52 -9.90
C PRO A 200 -23.08 19.39 -9.06
N ASP A 201 -23.62 18.18 -8.88
CA ASP A 201 -24.91 17.93 -8.20
C ASP A 201 -24.98 18.53 -6.79
N ALA A 202 -23.85 18.56 -6.08
CA ALA A 202 -23.75 19.18 -4.75
C ALA A 202 -24.01 20.70 -4.75
N SER A 203 -23.88 21.36 -5.89
CA SER A 203 -24.11 22.80 -6.09
C SER A 203 -25.31 23.09 -7.02
N ASP A 204 -25.86 22.07 -7.66
CA ASP A 204 -26.96 22.15 -8.60
C ASP A 204 -28.32 22.22 -7.88
N LYS A 205 -29.19 23.16 -8.27
CA LYS A 205 -30.56 23.24 -7.75
C LYS A 205 -31.52 22.28 -8.44
N CYS A 206 -31.19 21.82 -9.64
CA CYS A 206 -31.90 20.88 -10.47
C CYS A 206 -31.00 19.74 -11.00
N PRO A 207 -30.38 18.91 -10.13
CA PRO A 207 -29.40 17.87 -10.52
C PRO A 207 -29.78 16.94 -11.68
N ASP A 208 -31.08 16.70 -11.88
CA ASP A 208 -31.61 15.81 -12.93
C ASP A 208 -32.03 16.55 -14.22
N LYS A 209 -31.78 17.86 -14.36
CA LYS A 209 -32.31 18.68 -15.45
C LYS A 209 -31.31 19.72 -15.93
N GLN A 210 -30.75 19.41 -17.08
CA GLN A 210 -29.74 20.23 -17.74
C GLN A 210 -30.08 21.72 -17.84
N GLU A 211 -29.16 22.59 -17.40
CA GLU A 211 -29.19 24.04 -17.56
C GLU A 211 -29.37 24.50 -19.02
N THR A 212 -30.16 25.57 -19.20
CA THR A 212 -30.33 26.29 -20.46
C THR A 212 -29.44 27.53 -20.50
N LYS A 213 -28.20 27.39 -20.99
CA LYS A 213 -27.23 28.50 -21.11
C LYS A 213 -27.73 29.62 -22.02
N ASN A 214 -28.32 30.65 -21.42
CA ASN A 214 -28.99 31.76 -22.10
C ASN A 214 -28.51 33.16 -21.61
N GLY A 215 -27.63 33.20 -20.61
CA GLY A 215 -27.11 34.43 -20.00
C GLY A 215 -27.90 34.91 -18.76
N TRP A 216 -28.88 34.13 -18.31
CA TRP A 216 -29.71 34.38 -17.13
C TRP A 216 -29.58 33.17 -16.21
N GLN A 217 -29.20 33.41 -14.96
CA GLN A 217 -28.98 32.41 -13.89
C GLN A 217 -28.22 31.12 -14.27
N ASP A 218 -27.46 31.09 -15.38
CA ASP A 218 -26.63 29.99 -15.90
C ASP A 218 -25.67 29.27 -14.91
N GLU A 219 -25.54 29.76 -13.67
CA GLU A 219 -24.69 29.19 -12.63
C GLU A 219 -25.47 28.34 -11.60
N ASP A 220 -26.80 28.26 -11.70
CA ASP A 220 -27.63 27.58 -10.71
C ASP A 220 -28.09 26.16 -11.08
N GLY A 221 -27.79 25.72 -12.31
CA GLY A 221 -28.02 24.36 -12.80
C GLY A 221 -29.48 24.08 -13.17
N CYS A 222 -30.34 25.10 -13.20
CA CYS A 222 -31.77 24.93 -13.48
C CYS A 222 -32.16 25.55 -14.82
N PRO A 223 -32.80 24.78 -15.73
CA PRO A 223 -33.26 25.33 -17.00
C PRO A 223 -34.27 26.45 -16.76
N ASP A 224 -33.92 27.63 -17.26
CA ASP A 224 -34.74 28.83 -17.15
C ASP A 224 -34.94 29.57 -18.48
N VAL A 225 -35.71 30.66 -18.40
CA VAL A 225 -35.90 31.62 -19.47
C VAL A 225 -35.56 33.01 -18.96
N ALA A 226 -34.84 33.78 -19.76
CA ALA A 226 -34.44 35.13 -19.39
C ALA A 226 -35.66 36.06 -19.24
N ASP A 227 -35.71 36.79 -18.13
CA ASP A 227 -36.71 37.82 -17.77
C ASP A 227 -35.92 39.03 -17.22
N SER A 228 -35.59 39.99 -18.10
CA SER A 228 -34.54 40.97 -17.78
C SER A 228 -34.97 42.04 -16.76
N ASP A 229 -36.28 42.29 -16.60
CA ASP A 229 -36.81 43.25 -15.61
C ASP A 229 -37.53 42.59 -14.42
N GLY A 230 -37.70 41.27 -14.46
CA GLY A 230 -38.17 40.45 -13.37
C GLY A 230 -39.64 40.69 -13.06
N ASP A 231 -40.47 41.02 -14.05
CA ASP A 231 -41.91 41.23 -13.89
C ASP A 231 -42.73 39.92 -13.92
N GLY A 232 -42.10 38.82 -14.34
CA GLY A 232 -42.66 37.48 -14.46
C GLY A 232 -43.04 37.06 -15.88
N LEU A 233 -42.83 37.89 -16.89
CA LEU A 233 -42.95 37.56 -18.31
C LEU A 233 -41.56 37.28 -18.91
N PRO A 234 -41.35 36.12 -19.55
CA PRO A 234 -40.12 35.86 -20.28
C PRO A 234 -39.88 36.91 -21.37
N ASN A 235 -38.63 37.27 -21.62
CA ASN A 235 -38.21 38.28 -22.62
C ASN A 235 -38.80 38.06 -24.03
N ASP A 236 -39.10 36.82 -24.41
CA ASP A 236 -39.69 36.49 -25.71
C ASP A 236 -41.22 36.63 -25.75
N MET A 237 -41.86 36.72 -24.59
CA MET A 237 -43.29 36.96 -24.40
C MET A 237 -43.60 38.39 -23.94
N ASP A 238 -42.59 39.14 -23.50
CA ASP A 238 -42.68 40.52 -23.03
C ASP A 238 -42.51 41.53 -24.18
N LYS A 239 -43.45 42.49 -24.30
CA LYS A 239 -43.36 43.58 -25.30
C LYS A 239 -42.35 44.65 -24.92
N CYS A 240 -42.05 44.80 -23.64
CA CYS A 240 -41.10 45.74 -23.08
C CYS A 240 -40.05 45.05 -22.18
N PRO A 241 -39.18 44.14 -22.69
CA PRO A 241 -38.26 43.28 -21.90
C PRO A 241 -37.23 43.94 -20.97
N SER A 242 -37.26 45.26 -20.84
CA SER A 242 -36.33 46.05 -20.01
C SER A 242 -37.06 47.03 -19.09
N GLN A 243 -38.39 46.99 -19.06
CA GLN A 243 -39.23 47.88 -18.30
C GLN A 243 -40.28 47.07 -17.56
N LYS A 244 -40.10 46.99 -16.25
CA LYS A 244 -41.02 46.28 -15.37
C LYS A 244 -42.45 46.81 -15.51
N GLU A 245 -43.37 45.90 -15.79
CA GLU A 245 -44.83 46.08 -15.69
C GLU A 245 -45.26 46.73 -14.35
N ASP A 246 -46.25 47.61 -14.40
CA ASP A 246 -46.77 48.37 -13.26
C ASP A 246 -48.12 47.90 -12.70
N LYS A 247 -48.57 46.68 -12.99
CA LYS A 247 -49.59 45.89 -12.23
C LYS A 247 -50.63 46.71 -11.44
N ASP A 248 -51.41 47.50 -12.14
CA ASP A 248 -52.45 48.36 -11.58
C ASP A 248 -53.87 47.94 -11.99
N GLY A 249 -53.98 46.92 -12.84
CA GLY A 249 -55.23 46.38 -13.37
C GLY A 249 -55.54 46.81 -14.79
N PHE A 250 -54.70 47.64 -15.41
CA PHE A 250 -54.77 48.05 -16.80
C PHE A 250 -53.67 47.36 -17.59
N GLN A 251 -54.05 46.57 -18.61
CA GLN A 251 -53.12 45.93 -19.56
C GLN A 251 -51.94 45.08 -19.00
N ASP A 252 -51.91 44.78 -17.69
CA ASP A 252 -50.96 43.95 -16.89
C ASP A 252 -50.35 42.65 -17.49
N PHE A 253 -50.81 42.18 -18.65
CA PHE A 253 -50.40 40.90 -19.24
C PHE A 253 -49.44 41.04 -20.43
N ASP A 254 -49.08 42.27 -20.82
CA ASP A 254 -48.21 42.49 -21.96
C ASP A 254 -46.75 42.86 -21.62
N GLY A 255 -46.47 43.10 -20.34
CA GLY A 255 -45.13 43.33 -19.80
C GLY A 255 -44.66 44.77 -19.94
N CYS A 256 -45.50 45.68 -20.42
CA CYS A 256 -45.17 47.08 -20.56
C CYS A 256 -45.83 47.92 -19.47
N PRO A 257 -45.07 48.78 -18.76
CA PRO A 257 -45.72 49.71 -17.84
C PRO A 257 -46.58 50.71 -18.61
N ASP A 258 -47.76 50.98 -18.07
CA ASP A 258 -48.75 51.91 -18.59
C ASP A 258 -48.90 53.09 -17.61
N PRO A 259 -47.98 54.07 -17.61
CA PRO A 259 -47.98 55.13 -16.58
C PRO A 259 -49.04 56.24 -16.79
N ASP A 260 -49.91 56.10 -17.79
CA ASP A 260 -51.00 57.01 -18.18
C ASP A 260 -52.08 56.17 -18.90
N ASN A 261 -52.94 55.51 -18.11
CA ASN A 261 -53.88 54.49 -18.59
C ASN A 261 -54.93 55.05 -19.56
N ASP A 262 -55.30 56.31 -19.42
CA ASP A 262 -56.33 56.95 -20.25
C ASP A 262 -55.79 57.83 -21.39
N GLY A 263 -54.48 58.12 -21.36
CA GLY A 263 -53.73 58.80 -22.41
C GLY A 263 -54.03 60.29 -22.51
N ASP A 264 -54.48 60.95 -21.44
CA ASP A 264 -54.78 62.38 -21.42
C ASP A 264 -53.55 63.28 -21.20
N GLY A 265 -52.43 62.68 -20.80
CA GLY A 265 -51.14 63.33 -20.53
C GLY A 265 -50.86 63.62 -19.04
N VAL A 266 -51.75 63.25 -18.12
CA VAL A 266 -51.53 63.21 -16.67
C VAL A 266 -51.21 61.77 -16.28
N LEU A 267 -50.08 61.55 -15.60
CA LEU A 267 -49.68 60.19 -15.21
C LEU A 267 -50.60 59.65 -14.11
N ASP A 268 -50.88 58.34 -14.05
CA ASP A 268 -51.85 57.73 -13.12
C ASP A 268 -51.55 58.06 -11.65
N ALA A 269 -50.27 58.16 -11.28
CA ALA A 269 -49.85 58.53 -9.93
C ALA A 269 -50.24 59.98 -9.53
N GLN A 270 -50.53 60.83 -10.51
CA GLN A 270 -50.96 62.23 -10.37
C GLN A 270 -52.41 62.45 -10.82
N ASP A 271 -53.04 61.41 -11.38
CA ASP A 271 -54.39 61.45 -11.92
C ASP A 271 -55.44 61.06 -10.85
N LYS A 272 -56.43 61.91 -10.63
CA LYS A 272 -57.55 61.59 -9.71
C LYS A 272 -58.54 60.59 -10.30
N CYS A 273 -58.57 60.46 -11.62
CA CYS A 273 -59.41 59.60 -12.42
C CYS A 273 -58.59 58.79 -13.43
N ALA A 274 -57.50 58.11 -13.01
CA ALA A 274 -56.55 57.35 -13.85
C ALA A 274 -57.12 56.58 -15.08
N ASP A 275 -58.35 56.05 -15.00
CA ASP A 275 -58.98 55.32 -16.11
C ASP A 275 -59.93 56.17 -16.99
N LYS A 276 -59.94 57.50 -16.84
CA LYS A 276 -60.96 58.38 -17.43
C LYS A 276 -60.40 59.76 -17.78
N PRO A 277 -60.30 60.07 -19.10
CA PRO A 277 -59.60 61.27 -19.56
C PRO A 277 -60.15 62.59 -18.97
N GLU A 278 -59.21 63.48 -18.65
CA GLU A 278 -59.38 64.88 -18.25
C GLU A 278 -60.26 65.65 -19.22
N THR A 279 -61.17 66.43 -18.67
CA THR A 279 -62.05 67.29 -19.45
C THR A 279 -61.66 68.76 -19.31
N LYS A 280 -60.81 69.24 -20.21
CA LYS A 280 -60.37 70.65 -20.28
C LYS A 280 -61.53 71.62 -20.44
N ASN A 281 -61.93 72.25 -19.33
CA ASN A 281 -63.11 73.11 -19.24
C ASN A 281 -62.84 74.46 -18.52
N GLY A 282 -61.59 74.69 -18.08
CA GLY A 282 -61.17 75.89 -17.36
C GLY A 282 -61.28 75.76 -15.84
N PHE A 283 -61.57 74.57 -15.31
CA PHE A 283 -61.63 74.27 -13.88
C PHE A 283 -60.84 72.99 -13.61
N GLN A 284 -59.75 73.13 -12.85
CA GLN A 284 -58.88 72.03 -12.44
C GLN A 284 -58.27 71.20 -13.58
N ASP A 285 -58.03 71.79 -14.75
CA ASP A 285 -57.53 71.12 -15.97
C ASP A 285 -56.13 70.42 -15.88
N GLU A 286 -55.58 70.25 -14.67
CA GLU A 286 -54.32 69.56 -14.36
C GLU A 286 -54.53 68.42 -13.33
N ASP A 287 -55.78 68.07 -13.01
CA ASP A 287 -56.09 67.09 -11.95
C ASP A 287 -56.53 65.70 -12.44
N GLY A 288 -56.62 65.52 -13.76
CA GLY A 288 -56.95 64.25 -14.41
C GLY A 288 -58.46 63.99 -14.51
N CYS A 289 -59.30 64.99 -14.24
CA CYS A 289 -60.76 64.88 -14.21
C CYS A 289 -61.45 66.16 -14.73
#